data_AF-A0A9X6KMT5-F1
#
_entry.id   AF-A0A9X6KMT5-F1
#
_cell.length_a   1.000
_cell.length_b   1.000
_cell.length_c   1.000
_cell.angle_alpha   90.00
_cell.angle_beta   90.00
_cell.angle_gamma   90.00
#
_symmetry.space_group_name_H-M   'P 1'
#
loop_
_entity.id
_entity.type
_entity.pdbx_description
1 polymer ?
#
loop_
_entity_poly.entity_id
_entity_poly.type
_entity_poly.pdbx_seq_one_letter_code
_entity_poly.pdbx_strand_id
1 'polypeptide(L)'
;MEVKNKLENIIWHIKTNRVVLGDKRTLNDVLVALENMVEEKVIVAPVDDVILQSHQFTKQLGVVTSVLKEVRKSNIKEIENL
;
A
#
# COMPACT_ATOMS: atom_id res chain seq x y z
N MET A 1 5.92 -6.73 -16.25
CA MET A 1 5.86 -8.20 -16.37
C MET A 1 7.19 -8.79 -16.84
N GLU A 2 7.88 -8.22 -17.85
CA GLU A 2 9.18 -8.74 -18.32
C GLU A 2 10.32 -8.73 -17.27
N VAL A 3 10.45 -7.66 -16.49
CA VAL A 3 11.55 -7.52 -15.51
C VAL A 3 11.43 -8.55 -14.37
N LYS A 4 10.21 -8.82 -13.91
CA LYS A 4 9.91 -9.80 -12.87
C LYS A 4 10.31 -11.21 -13.31
N ASN A 5 9.91 -11.60 -14.53
CA ASN A 5 10.26 -12.90 -15.09
C ASN A 5 11.77 -13.08 -15.27
N LYS A 6 12.48 -12.01 -15.67
CA LYS A 6 13.95 -12.03 -15.78
C LYS A 6 14.62 -12.20 -14.40
N LEU A 7 14.09 -11.55 -13.36
CA LEU A 7 14.59 -11.68 -11.98
C LEU A 7 14.34 -13.07 -11.40
N GLU A 8 13.13 -13.62 -11.57
CA GLU A 8 12.79 -14.99 -11.15
C GLU A 8 13.72 -16.03 -11.80
N ASN A 9 14.06 -15.83 -13.08
CA ASN A 9 14.97 -16.72 -13.80
C ASN A 9 16.41 -16.63 -13.25
N ILE A 10 16.89 -15.44 -12.91
CA ILE A 10 18.20 -15.23 -12.27
C ILE A 10 18.25 -15.91 -10.88
N ILE A 11 17.20 -15.74 -10.06
CA ILE A 11 17.05 -16.40 -8.75
C ILE A 11 17.14 -17.92 -8.90
N TRP A 12 16.43 -18.47 -9.90
CA TRP A 12 16.45 -19.90 -10.17
C TRP A 12 17.87 -20.42 -10.52
N HIS A 13 18.59 -19.74 -11.40
CA HIS A 13 19.96 -20.11 -11.75
C HIS A 13 20.91 -20.06 -10.54
N ILE A 14 20.76 -19.06 -9.66
CA ILE A 14 21.56 -18.96 -8.43
C ILE A 14 21.26 -20.13 -7.49
N LYS A 15 19.97 -20.45 -7.26
CA LYS A 15 19.57 -21.58 -6.40
C LYS A 15 20.09 -22.92 -6.91
N THR A 16 20.05 -23.14 -8.22
CA THR A 16 20.48 -24.39 -8.84
C THR A 16 22.01 -24.53 -8.84
N ASN A 17 22.75 -23.42 -8.97
CA ASN A 17 24.21 -23.45 -9.12
C ASN A 17 25.01 -23.19 -7.82
N ARG A 18 24.37 -22.71 -6.74
CA ARG A 18 25.06 -22.37 -5.46
C ARG A 18 25.77 -23.53 -4.75
N VAL A 19 25.51 -24.77 -5.18
CA VAL A 19 26.16 -25.97 -4.61
C VAL A 19 27.62 -26.08 -5.06
N VAL A 20 27.99 -25.43 -6.17
CA VAL A 20 29.30 -25.57 -6.84
C VAL A 20 30.36 -24.57 -6.35
N LEU A 21 29.97 -23.51 -5.64
CA LEU A 21 30.88 -22.43 -5.24
C LEU A 21 31.10 -22.41 -3.72
N GLY A 22 32.37 -22.32 -3.31
CA GLY A 22 32.81 -22.42 -1.92
C GLY A 22 32.35 -21.27 -1.02
N ASP A 23 32.02 -20.09 -1.57
CA ASP A 23 31.48 -18.97 -0.80
C ASP A 23 29.95 -18.91 -0.88
N LYS A 24 29.31 -19.52 0.13
CA LYS A 24 27.86 -19.63 0.23
C LYS A 24 27.21 -18.43 0.89
N ARG A 25 27.97 -17.56 1.58
CA ARG A 25 27.40 -16.44 2.35
C ARG A 25 26.98 -15.30 1.43
N THR A 26 27.91 -14.77 0.65
CA THR A 26 27.62 -13.68 -0.29
C THR A 26 26.56 -14.08 -1.31
N LEU A 27 26.57 -15.33 -1.77
CA LEU A 27 25.56 -15.80 -2.71
C LEU A 27 24.16 -15.94 -2.09
N ASN A 28 24.07 -16.31 -0.81
CA ASN A 28 22.80 -16.31 -0.08
C ASN A 28 22.29 -14.89 0.16
N ASP A 29 23.17 -13.92 0.48
CA ASP A 29 22.77 -12.52 0.67
C ASP A 29 22.23 -11.90 -0.63
N VAL A 30 22.88 -12.20 -1.76
CA VAL A 30 22.39 -11.81 -3.10
C VAL A 30 21.05 -12.48 -3.41
N LEU A 31 20.87 -13.75 -3.04
CA LEU A 31 19.61 -14.46 -3.25
C LEU A 31 18.46 -13.82 -2.47
N VAL A 32 18.65 -13.51 -1.20
CA VAL A 32 17.66 -12.85 -0.34
C VAL A 32 17.29 -11.48 -0.90
N ALA A 33 18.29 -10.69 -1.34
CA ALA A 33 18.04 -9.39 -1.94
C ALA A 33 17.18 -9.49 -3.20
N LEU A 34 17.46 -10.45 -4.08
CA LEU A 34 16.70 -10.67 -5.31
C LEU A 34 15.27 -11.17 -5.02
N GLU A 35 15.09 -12.07 -4.07
CA GLU A 35 13.77 -12.54 -3.64
C GLU A 35 12.91 -11.39 -3.11
N ASN A 36 13.48 -10.53 -2.27
CA ASN A 36 12.81 -9.33 -1.75
C ASN A 36 12.43 -8.30 -2.84
N MET A 37 13.10 -8.32 -4.01
CA MET A 37 12.76 -7.46 -5.15
C MET A 37 11.62 -8.02 -6.00
N VAL A 38 11.37 -9.33 -5.93
CA VAL A 38 10.26 -10.01 -6.62
C VAL A 38 9.01 -10.06 -5.74
N GLU A 39 9.20 -10.09 -4.42
CA GLU A 39 8.11 -9.98 -3.45
C GLU A 39 7.46 -8.60 -3.58
N GLU A 40 6.22 -8.55 -4.06
CA GLU A 40 5.38 -7.37 -3.90
C GLU A 40 5.27 -7.14 -2.40
N LYS A 41 5.84 -6.04 -1.91
CA LYS A 41 5.62 -5.58 -0.54
C LYS A 41 4.14 -5.25 -0.41
N VAL A 42 3.34 -6.26 -0.05
CA VAL A 42 2.00 -6.05 0.47
C VAL A 42 2.21 -5.26 1.75
N ILE A 43 1.83 -3.98 1.72
CA ILE A 43 1.74 -3.18 2.95
C ILE A 43 0.58 -3.80 3.72
N VAL A 44 0.88 -4.78 4.56
CA VAL A 44 -0.08 -5.35 5.51
C VAL A 44 -0.16 -4.36 6.68
N ALA A 45 -0.85 -3.24 6.49
CA ALA A 45 -1.46 -2.60 7.64
C ALA A 45 -2.46 -3.61 8.21
N PRO A 46 -2.55 -3.80 9.55
CA PRO A 46 -3.60 -4.63 10.12
C PRO A 46 -4.93 -4.21 9.51
N VAL A 47 -5.69 -5.15 8.97
CA VAL A 47 -6.99 -4.86 8.32
C VAL A 47 -7.87 -4.04 9.26
N ASP A 48 -7.74 -4.28 10.57
CA ASP A 48 -8.41 -3.54 11.64
C ASP A 48 -8.06 -2.04 11.66
N ASP A 49 -6.80 -1.66 11.44
CA ASP A 49 -6.36 -0.26 11.40
C ASP A 49 -6.91 0.46 10.17
N VAL A 50 -6.93 -0.21 9.01
CA VAL A 50 -7.49 0.35 7.76
C VAL A 50 -9.01 0.55 7.89
N ILE A 51 -9.71 -0.43 8.48
CA ILE A 51 -11.15 -0.34 8.76
C ILE A 51 -11.43 0.79 9.75
N LEU A 52 -10.63 0.90 10.82
CA LEU A 52 -10.77 1.95 11.82
C LEU A 52 -10.58 3.35 11.21
N GLN A 53 -9.54 3.53 10.41
CA GLN A 53 -9.29 4.79 9.70
C GLN A 53 -10.43 5.13 8.74
N SER A 54 -10.88 4.16 7.93
CA SER A 54 -11.99 4.34 6.99
C SER A 54 -13.29 4.75 7.72
N HIS A 55 -13.57 4.15 8.87
CA HIS A 55 -14.71 4.52 9.71
C HIS A 55 -14.60 5.98 10.23
N GLN A 56 -13.41 6.39 10.68
CA GLN A 56 -13.16 7.76 11.14
C GLN A 56 -13.35 8.78 10.00
N PHE A 57 -12.82 8.50 8.81
CA PHE A 57 -13.03 9.35 7.63
C PHE A 57 -14.52 9.49 7.28
N THR A 58 -15.26 8.38 7.31
CA THR A 58 -16.70 8.38 7.03
C THR A 58 -17.48 9.25 8.02
N LYS A 59 -17.12 9.19 9.31
CA LYS A 59 -17.72 10.04 10.35
C LYS A 59 -17.43 11.53 10.12
N GLN A 60 -16.19 11.88 9.80
CA GLN A 60 -15.80 13.26 9.52
C GLN A 60 -16.54 13.82 8.30
N LEU A 61 -16.68 13.02 7.24
CA LEU A 61 -17.42 13.41 6.04
C LEU A 61 -18.90 13.70 6.36
N GLY A 62 -19.51 12.92 7.25
CA GLY A 62 -20.86 13.16 7.75
C GLY A 62 -21.01 14.51 8.46
N VAL A 63 -20.04 14.88 9.31
CA VAL A 63 -20.02 16.19 9.99
C VAL A 63 -19.91 17.33 8.99
N VAL A 64 -18.99 17.25 8.03
CA VAL A 64 -18.80 18.28 7.00
C VAL A 64 -20.08 18.46 6.18
N THR A 65 -20.73 17.36 5.80
CA THR A 65 -21.99 17.39 5.05
C THR A 65 -23.10 18.11 5.83
N SER A 66 -23.20 17.85 7.14
CA SER A 66 -24.19 18.52 8.00
C SER A 66 -23.92 20.02 8.12
N VAL A 67 -22.65 20.42 8.32
CA VAL A 67 -22.28 21.84 8.38
C VAL A 67 -22.61 22.56 7.08
N LEU A 68 -22.27 21.98 5.92
CA LEU A 68 -22.59 22.57 4.63
C LEU A 68 -24.10 22.72 4.40
N LYS A 69 -24.92 21.77 4.88
CA LYS A 69 -26.39 21.88 4.83
C LYS A 69 -26.89 23.06 5.65
N GLU A 70 -26.36 23.26 6.86
CA GLU A 70 -26.77 24.38 7.71
C GLU A 70 -26.33 25.74 7.16
N VAL A 71 -25.10 25.85 6.66
CA VAL A 71 -24.61 27.07 5.98
C VAL A 71 -25.51 27.40 4.78
N ARG A 72 -25.84 26.41 3.95
CA ARG A 72 -26.75 26.62 2.81
C ARG A 72 -28.12 27.12 3.25
N LYS A 73 -28.70 26.54 4.32
CA LYS A 73 -29.99 27.01 4.86
C LYS A 73 -29.91 28.44 5.38
N SER A 74 -28.82 28.81 6.06
CA SER A 74 -28.61 30.16 6.58
C SER A 74 -28.58 31.18 5.43
N ASN A 75 -27.79 30.91 4.39
CA ASN A 75 -27.65 31.82 3.26
C ASN A 75 -28.97 32.02 2.49
N ILE A 76 -29.82 30.99 2.37
CA ILE A 76 -31.14 31.12 1.75
C ILE A 76 -32.03 32.07 2.56
N LYS A 77 -32.05 31.92 3.89
CA LYS A 77 -32.83 32.80 4.78
C LYS A 77 -32.36 34.25 4.72
N GLU A 78 -31.06 34.49 4.62
CA GLU A 78 -30.52 35.84 4.46
C GLU A 78 -30.98 36.48 3.15
N ILE A 79 -31.01 35.73 2.05
CA ILE A 79 -31.51 36.22 0.75
C ILE A 79 -33.01 36.54 0.80
N GLU A 80 -33.82 35.70 1.45
CA GLU A 80 -35.27 35.93 1.57
C GLU A 80 -35.63 37.17 2.42
N ASN A 81 -34.70 37.63 3.28
CA ASN A 81 -34.87 38.79 4.14
C ASN A 81 -34.35 40.11 3.53
N LEU A 82 -33.80 40.09 2.31
CA LEU A 82 -33.33 41.25 1.53
C LEU A 82 -34.43 41.74 0.56
#